data_AF-A0AAD3MNB5-F1
#
_entry.id   AF-A0AAD3MNB5-F1
#
_cell.length_a   1.000
_cell.length_b   1.000
_cell.length_c   1.000
_cell.angle_alpha   90.00
_cell.angle_beta   90.00
_cell.angle_gamma   90.00
#
_symmetry.space_group_name_H-M   'P 1'
#
loop_
_entity.id
_entity.type
_entity.pdbx_description
1 polymer ?
#
loop_
_entity_poly.entity_id
_entity_poly.type
_entity_poly.pdbx_seq_one_letter_code
_entity_poly.pdbx_strand_id
1 'polypeptide(L)'
;MDEVHLGLTEKDNYYIMWTIAQLPEESTKPLNPRQAVVPRPGRHRRPMTAPKTQKDKASKRKRVLLTVLTIVVLLGILATAGYFIKQLIVSKYFFCARSVKFIPIDKACDGKDDCAGGEDEITCMSSFTANTTFPVRLMSPQHVLQVYSPGPGWRSVCSDDWTEKHTQTACNQLGYTYKPRSTSVRVDTLISSLKTGPFTAVRPGTTSTPIHQATMDR
;
A
#
# COMPACT_ATOMS: atom_id res chain seq x y z
N MET A 1 43.55 -17.23 38.52
CA MET A 1 44.62 -16.77 37.63
C MET A 1 44.06 -15.57 36.92
N ASP A 2 44.51 -14.40 37.34
CA ASP A 2 43.89 -13.12 37.03
C ASP A 2 44.31 -12.54 35.67
N GLU A 3 43.47 -11.61 35.25
CA GLU A 3 43.47 -10.75 34.05
C GLU A 3 44.69 -9.81 33.96
N VAL A 4 45.05 -9.36 32.75
CA VAL A 4 45.79 -8.10 32.54
C VAL A 4 45.25 -7.34 31.32
N HIS A 5 44.70 -6.17 31.63
CA HIS A 5 44.33 -5.05 30.76
C HIS A 5 45.55 -4.34 30.16
N LEU A 6 45.39 -3.70 28.99
CA LEU A 6 46.21 -2.57 28.57
C LEU A 6 45.33 -1.49 27.92
N GLY A 7 45.42 -0.27 28.45
CA GLY A 7 44.69 0.91 27.99
C GLY A 7 45.57 2.16 27.85
N LEU A 8 44.97 3.18 27.22
CA LEU A 8 45.24 4.65 27.14
C LEU A 8 46.60 5.08 26.56
N THR A 9 46.74 6.20 25.81
CA THR A 9 46.31 7.60 26.06
C THR A 9 46.09 8.35 24.72
N GLU A 10 45.02 9.09 24.49
CA GLU A 10 44.73 10.49 24.93
C GLU A 10 45.72 11.54 24.39
N LYS A 11 45.22 12.42 23.51
CA LYS A 11 45.74 13.78 23.27
C LYS A 11 44.57 14.75 23.12
N ASP A 12 44.12 15.19 24.29
CA ASP A 12 43.86 16.58 24.68
C ASP A 12 43.13 17.51 23.71
N ASN A 13 41.85 17.64 24.05
CA ASN A 13 41.01 18.80 23.86
C ASN A 13 41.31 19.80 25.01
N TYR A 14 41.57 21.07 24.73
CA TYR A 14 41.46 22.15 25.73
C TYR A 14 40.88 23.39 25.02
N TYR A 15 39.57 23.59 25.14
CA TYR A 15 38.88 24.41 26.14
C TYR A 15 39.10 25.92 26.05
N ILE A 16 37.97 26.54 25.69
CA ILE A 16 37.51 27.90 25.91
C ILE A 16 37.84 28.37 27.33
N MET A 17 38.34 29.60 27.49
CA MET A 17 37.98 30.40 28.66
C MET A 17 38.06 31.91 28.39
N TRP A 18 36.92 32.56 28.60
CA TRP A 18 36.79 34.00 28.77
C TRP A 18 37.37 34.42 30.13
N THR A 19 37.98 35.60 30.22
CA THR A 19 38.14 36.30 31.52
C THR A 19 38.09 37.81 31.31
N ILE A 20 37.33 38.46 32.19
CA ILE A 20 37.07 39.90 32.31
C ILE A 20 38.17 40.57 33.16
N ALA A 21 38.27 41.91 33.00
CA ALA A 21 38.93 42.92 33.86
C ALA A 21 40.36 43.29 33.41
N GLN A 22 40.78 44.55 33.29
CA GLN A 22 40.37 45.79 33.97
C GLN A 22 40.46 47.03 33.04
N LEU A 23 39.67 48.07 33.36
CA LEU A 23 39.93 49.47 32.98
C LEU A 23 41.21 49.96 33.66
N PRO A 24 41.98 50.85 32.99
CA PRO A 24 42.40 52.06 33.70
C PRO A 24 42.25 53.35 32.87
N GLU A 25 42.01 54.40 33.65
CA GLU A 25 42.22 55.85 33.48
C GLU A 25 42.14 56.55 32.11
N GLU A 26 41.21 57.49 32.11
CA GLU A 26 41.10 58.76 31.40
C GLU A 26 42.41 59.49 31.06
N SER A 27 42.47 60.07 29.85
CA SER A 27 43.24 61.29 29.59
C SER A 27 42.42 62.26 28.76
N THR A 28 41.78 63.19 29.46
CA THR A 28 41.17 64.41 28.94
C THR A 28 42.26 65.40 28.51
N LYS A 29 42.56 65.48 27.20
CA LYS A 29 43.16 66.70 26.62
C LYS A 29 42.80 66.90 25.14
N PRO A 30 41.97 67.89 24.78
CA PRO A 30 41.70 68.23 23.39
C PRO A 30 42.84 69.07 22.77
N LEU A 31 43.25 68.73 21.54
CA LEU A 31 44.35 69.39 20.81
C LEU A 31 43.88 70.15 19.55
N ASN A 32 42.69 70.78 19.58
CA ASN A 32 42.38 71.76 18.54
C ASN A 32 41.37 72.85 18.99
N PRO A 33 41.70 74.15 18.88
CA PRO A 33 40.79 75.25 19.20
C PRO A 33 39.63 75.37 18.20
N ARG A 34 38.44 75.69 18.70
CA ARG A 34 37.26 76.02 17.88
C ARG A 34 37.46 77.37 17.18
N GLN A 35 37.40 77.37 15.85
CA GLN A 35 37.13 78.60 15.08
C GLN A 35 35.62 78.81 14.95
N ALA A 36 35.18 80.03 15.23
CA ALA A 36 33.79 80.46 15.09
C ALA A 36 33.42 80.60 13.61
N VAL A 37 32.52 79.75 13.13
CA VAL A 37 31.93 79.87 11.78
C VAL A 37 30.59 80.60 11.91
N VAL A 38 30.49 81.73 11.21
CA VAL A 38 29.32 82.61 11.09
C VAL A 38 28.14 81.87 10.41
N PRO A 39 26.86 82.03 10.85
CA PRO A 39 25.73 81.38 10.19
C PRO A 39 25.41 82.04 8.85
N ARG A 40 25.39 81.26 7.75
CA ARG A 40 24.73 81.64 6.48
C ARG A 40 23.42 80.87 6.33
N PRO A 41 22.30 81.50 5.96
CA PRO A 41 21.03 80.80 5.81
C PRO A 41 20.98 80.07 4.45
N GLY A 42 21.00 78.73 4.49
CA GLY A 42 20.99 77.87 3.31
C GLY A 42 19.77 76.95 3.26
N ARG A 43 18.75 77.38 2.51
CA ARG A 43 17.71 76.64 1.76
C ARG A 43 17.35 75.19 2.20
N HIS A 44 16.08 74.98 2.53
CA HIS A 44 15.45 73.66 2.75
C HIS A 44 15.90 72.61 1.71
N ARG A 45 16.64 71.59 2.16
CA ARG A 45 16.74 70.32 1.45
C ARG A 45 15.58 69.43 1.90
N ARG A 46 14.81 68.90 0.94
CA ARG A 46 13.83 67.84 1.21
C ARG A 46 14.59 66.59 1.72
N PRO A 47 14.03 65.80 2.64
CA PRO A 47 14.67 64.57 3.07
C PRO A 47 14.76 63.60 1.89
N MET A 48 15.94 63.04 1.64
CA MET A 48 16.05 61.85 0.80
C MET A 48 15.44 60.67 1.56
N THR A 49 14.38 60.10 1.02
CA THR A 49 13.81 58.85 1.53
C THR A 49 14.81 57.72 1.25
N ALA A 50 15.31 57.09 2.32
CA ALA A 50 16.18 55.92 2.20
C ALA A 50 15.47 54.78 1.44
N PRO A 51 16.11 54.10 0.48
CA PRO A 51 15.56 52.88 -0.09
C PRO A 51 15.45 51.85 1.03
N LYS A 52 14.23 51.34 1.29
CA LYS A 52 14.05 50.23 2.23
C LYS A 52 14.76 48.99 1.68
N THR A 53 15.85 48.58 2.33
CA THR A 53 16.52 47.29 2.10
C THR A 53 15.51 46.15 2.30
N GLN A 54 15.05 45.57 1.20
CA GLN A 54 14.12 44.43 1.19
C GLN A 54 14.88 43.18 0.71
N LYS A 55 15.92 42.74 1.43
CA LYS A 55 16.72 41.55 1.04
C LYS A 55 16.58 40.32 1.95
N ASP A 56 16.09 40.46 3.19
CA ASP A 56 16.08 39.32 4.14
C ASP A 56 14.83 38.43 4.10
N LYS A 57 13.66 38.95 3.71
CA LYS A 57 12.41 38.16 3.69
C LYS A 57 12.35 37.13 2.56
N ALA A 58 12.95 37.45 1.40
CA ALA A 58 13.01 36.54 0.26
C ALA A 58 13.94 35.34 0.54
N SER A 59 15.00 35.53 1.34
CA SER A 59 15.95 34.48 1.70
C SER A 59 15.34 33.45 2.65
N LYS A 60 14.65 33.88 3.71
CA LYS A 60 13.95 32.98 4.64
C LYS A 60 12.84 32.16 3.96
N ARG A 61 12.02 32.79 3.11
CA ARG A 61 10.96 32.08 2.36
C ARG A 61 11.52 31.05 1.38
N LYS A 62 12.64 31.35 0.72
CA LYS A 62 13.37 30.39 -0.13
C LYS A 62 13.91 29.20 0.68
N ARG A 63 14.48 29.43 1.86
CA ARG A 63 14.94 28.36 2.74
C ARG A 63 13.80 27.44 3.19
N VAL A 64 12.64 28.01 3.58
CA VAL A 64 11.45 27.23 3.94
C VAL A 64 10.93 26.43 2.73
N LEU A 65 10.86 27.03 1.54
CA LEU A 65 10.44 26.32 0.33
C LEU A 65 11.37 25.15 0.00
N LEU A 66 12.70 25.34 0.14
CA LEU A 66 13.68 24.27 -0.05
C LEU A 66 13.48 23.14 0.96
N THR A 67 13.27 23.46 2.24
CA THR A 67 13.00 22.42 3.26
C THR A 67 11.71 21.64 2.96
N VAL A 68 10.65 22.32 2.52
CA VAL A 68 9.39 21.67 2.15
C VAL A 68 9.59 20.77 0.93
N LEU A 69 10.29 21.24 -0.11
CA LEU A 69 10.60 20.43 -1.28
C LEU A 69 11.42 19.18 -0.91
N THR A 70 12.43 19.32 -0.04
CA THR A 70 13.21 18.16 0.41
C THR A 70 12.33 17.13 1.14
N ILE A 71 11.40 17.57 1.99
CA ILE A 71 10.48 16.67 2.70
C ILE A 71 9.56 15.95 1.71
N VAL A 72 9.00 16.68 0.74
CA VAL A 72 8.13 16.10 -0.29
C VAL A 72 8.87 15.07 -1.13
N VAL A 73 10.11 15.36 -1.52
CA VAL A 73 10.96 14.41 -2.27
C VAL A 73 11.25 13.17 -1.44
N LEU A 74 11.60 13.31 -0.15
CA LEU A 74 11.83 12.18 0.75
C LEU A 74 10.58 11.31 0.92
N LEU A 75 9.41 11.91 1.09
CA LEU A 75 8.14 11.18 1.17
C LEU A 75 7.82 10.44 -0.13
N GLY A 76 8.09 11.07 -1.28
CA GLY A 76 7.95 10.44 -2.59
C GLY A 76 8.86 9.22 -2.74
N ILE A 77 10.12 9.29 -2.30
CA ILE A 77 11.07 8.17 -2.32
C ILE A 77 10.62 7.03 -1.41
N LEU A 78 10.13 7.34 -0.20
CA LEU A 78 9.62 6.31 0.72
C LEU A 78 8.39 5.60 0.15
N ALA A 79 7.47 6.34 -0.49
CA ALA A 79 6.29 5.77 -1.12
C ALA A 79 6.65 4.86 -2.31
N THR A 80 7.58 5.28 -3.18
CA THR A 80 8.02 4.45 -4.30
C THR A 80 8.75 3.21 -3.82
N ALA A 81 9.66 3.33 -2.83
CA ALA A 81 10.33 2.18 -2.22
C ALA A 81 9.32 1.19 -1.62
N GLY A 82 8.33 1.67 -0.86
CA GLY A 82 7.27 0.84 -0.30
C GLY A 82 6.42 0.12 -1.36
N TYR A 83 6.11 0.80 -2.47
CA TYR A 83 5.39 0.20 -3.60
C TYR A 83 6.20 -0.93 -4.26
N PHE A 84 7.49 -0.71 -4.53
CA PHE A 84 8.36 -1.75 -5.10
C PHE A 84 8.53 -2.96 -4.18
N ILE A 85 8.69 -2.74 -2.87
CA ILE A 85 8.75 -3.82 -1.88
C ILE A 85 7.45 -4.63 -1.90
N LYS A 86 6.30 -3.95 -1.91
CA LYS A 86 4.98 -4.62 -2.01
C LYS A 86 4.88 -5.48 -3.26
N GLN A 87 5.27 -4.94 -4.43
CA GLN A 87 5.21 -5.68 -5.69
C GLN A 87 6.15 -6.89 -5.70
N LEU A 88 7.36 -6.74 -5.17
CA LEU A 88 8.32 -7.85 -5.05
C LEU A 88 7.77 -8.97 -4.17
N ILE A 89 7.23 -8.63 -3.00
CA ILE A 89 6.66 -9.61 -2.08
C ILE A 89 5.51 -10.35 -2.73
N VAL A 90 4.54 -9.64 -3.33
CA VAL A 90 3.36 -10.28 -3.98
C VAL A 90 3.76 -11.14 -5.18
N SER A 91 4.86 -10.82 -5.87
CA SER A 91 5.35 -11.62 -6.99
C SER A 91 6.05 -12.93 -6.60
N LYS A 92 6.51 -13.04 -5.34
CA LYS A 92 7.35 -14.16 -4.88
C LYS A 92 6.73 -14.94 -3.73
N TYR A 93 5.87 -14.31 -2.95
CA TYR A 93 5.31 -14.84 -1.72
C TYR A 93 3.80 -14.66 -1.68
N PHE A 94 3.13 -15.68 -1.18
CA PHE A 94 1.75 -15.62 -0.77
C PHE A 94 1.67 -15.31 0.73
N PHE A 95 0.77 -14.39 1.11
CA PHE A 95 0.58 -13.99 2.49
C PHE A 95 -0.66 -14.64 3.07
N CYS A 96 -0.46 -15.45 4.10
CA CYS A 96 -1.48 -16.14 4.83
C CYS A 96 -2.01 -15.23 5.94
N ALA A 97 -3.24 -14.74 5.74
CA ALA A 97 -3.82 -13.70 6.59
C ALA A 97 -4.22 -14.23 7.97
N ARG A 98 -4.61 -15.50 8.06
CA ARG A 98 -5.02 -16.11 9.34
C ARG A 98 -3.83 -16.46 10.22
N SER A 99 -2.74 -16.94 9.63
CA SER A 99 -1.52 -17.32 10.37
C SER A 99 -0.43 -16.25 10.36
N VAL A 100 -0.62 -15.13 9.65
CA VAL A 100 0.37 -14.06 9.47
C VAL A 100 1.72 -14.62 8.99
N LYS A 101 1.67 -15.56 8.05
CA LYS A 101 2.82 -16.30 7.53
C LYS A 101 3.04 -15.95 6.05
N PHE A 102 4.29 -15.83 5.65
CA PHE A 102 4.66 -15.77 4.24
C PHE A 102 5.11 -17.15 3.77
N ILE A 103 4.54 -17.61 2.66
CA ILE A 103 4.98 -18.82 1.96
C ILE A 103 5.43 -18.43 0.55
N PRO A 104 6.38 -19.15 -0.06
CA PRO A 104 6.71 -18.97 -1.47
C PRO A 104 5.48 -19.18 -2.37
N ILE A 105 5.40 -18.51 -3.52
CA ILE A 105 4.24 -18.64 -4.42
C ILE A 105 4.11 -20.04 -5.03
N ASP A 106 5.22 -20.78 -5.16
CA ASP A 106 5.26 -22.20 -5.55
C ASP A 106 4.64 -23.15 -4.51
N LYS A 107 4.43 -22.65 -3.29
CA LYS A 107 3.74 -23.33 -2.21
C LYS A 107 2.27 -23.00 -2.10
N ALA A 108 1.84 -21.91 -2.71
CA ALA A 108 0.41 -21.67 -2.88
C ALA A 108 -0.10 -22.58 -4.01
N CYS A 109 -1.23 -23.24 -3.78
CA CYS A 109 -1.86 -24.15 -4.73
C CYS A 109 -1.04 -25.42 -5.04
N ASP A 110 -0.21 -25.89 -4.09
CA ASP A 110 0.63 -27.09 -4.24
C ASP A 110 -0.07 -28.38 -3.76
N GLY A 111 -1.30 -28.26 -3.25
CA GLY A 111 -2.10 -29.37 -2.74
C GLY A 111 -1.81 -29.72 -1.27
N LYS A 112 -1.00 -28.94 -0.56
CA LYS A 112 -0.71 -29.11 0.86
C LYS A 112 -1.16 -27.88 1.63
N ASP A 113 -1.66 -28.10 2.84
CA ASP A 113 -2.04 -27.01 3.73
C ASP A 113 -0.78 -26.43 4.40
N ASP A 114 -0.06 -25.51 3.73
CA ASP A 114 1.09 -24.80 4.29
C ASP A 114 0.66 -23.63 5.20
N CYS A 115 -0.60 -23.19 5.11
CA CYS A 115 -1.20 -22.18 5.96
C CYS A 115 -2.40 -22.65 6.79
N ALA A 116 -2.77 -21.84 7.81
CA ALA A 116 -3.77 -22.23 8.78
C ALA A 116 -5.16 -22.36 8.13
N GLY A 117 -5.66 -23.60 8.08
CA GLY A 117 -6.93 -23.92 7.42
C GLY A 117 -6.85 -23.93 5.90
N GLY A 118 -5.66 -24.12 5.31
CA GLY A 118 -5.46 -24.29 3.87
C GLY A 118 -5.79 -23.05 3.04
N GLU A 119 -5.61 -21.84 3.61
CA GLU A 119 -5.97 -20.59 2.93
C GLU A 119 -5.12 -20.31 1.67
N ASP A 120 -3.94 -20.91 1.61
CA ASP A 120 -3.04 -21.01 0.47
C ASP A 120 -3.59 -21.85 -0.68
N GLU A 121 -4.62 -22.65 -0.42
CA GLU A 121 -5.16 -23.62 -1.37
C GLU A 121 -6.61 -23.34 -1.79
N ILE A 122 -7.32 -22.43 -1.10
CA ILE A 122 -8.74 -22.14 -1.38
C ILE A 122 -8.95 -21.19 -2.57
N THR A 123 -7.97 -20.36 -2.92
CA THR A 123 -8.08 -19.34 -4.00
C THR A 123 -7.21 -19.72 -5.20
N CYS A 124 -7.25 -20.99 -5.57
CA CYS A 124 -6.48 -21.55 -6.67
C CYS A 124 -7.30 -21.51 -7.96
N MET A 125 -7.27 -20.37 -8.64
CA MET A 125 -7.72 -20.31 -10.02
C MET A 125 -6.50 -20.64 -10.89
N SER A 126 -6.43 -21.87 -11.39
CA SER A 126 -5.44 -22.18 -12.44
C SER A 126 -5.62 -21.15 -13.56
N SER A 127 -4.51 -20.66 -14.12
CA SER A 127 -4.51 -19.63 -15.17
C SER A 127 -5.22 -20.17 -16.41
N PHE A 128 -6.54 -20.14 -16.37
CA PHE A 128 -7.39 -20.61 -17.43
C PHE A 128 -7.54 -19.43 -18.39
N THR A 129 -6.78 -19.49 -19.48
CA THR A 129 -6.95 -18.55 -20.60
C THR A 129 -8.34 -18.80 -21.17
N ALA A 130 -9.27 -17.87 -20.94
CA ALA A 130 -10.64 -17.95 -21.43
C ALA A 130 -10.68 -17.81 -22.96
N ASN A 131 -10.29 -18.87 -23.68
CA ASN A 131 -10.71 -19.08 -25.04
C ASN A 131 -12.05 -19.81 -24.96
N THR A 132 -13.10 -19.16 -25.48
CA THR A 132 -14.49 -19.62 -25.63
C THR A 132 -15.43 -19.30 -24.47
N THR A 133 -16.69 -19.02 -24.83
CA THR A 133 -17.84 -18.77 -23.95
C THR A 133 -18.07 -19.97 -23.04
N PHE A 134 -17.53 -19.95 -21.81
CA PHE A 134 -17.73 -21.04 -20.86
C PHE A 134 -19.21 -21.19 -20.52
N PRO A 135 -19.81 -22.38 -20.65
CA PRO A 135 -21.21 -22.58 -20.31
C PRO A 135 -21.44 -22.75 -18.81
N VAL A 136 -20.49 -22.37 -17.96
CA VAL A 136 -20.54 -22.49 -16.49
C VAL A 136 -19.93 -21.23 -15.88
N ARG A 137 -20.59 -20.66 -14.86
CA ARG A 137 -20.09 -19.50 -14.09
C ARG A 137 -20.54 -19.53 -12.64
N LEU A 138 -19.84 -18.79 -11.77
CA LEU A 138 -20.32 -18.46 -10.41
C LEU A 138 -20.84 -17.03 -10.41
N MET A 139 -22.03 -16.81 -9.85
CA MET A 139 -22.67 -15.51 -9.78
C MET A 139 -22.94 -15.11 -8.32
N SER A 140 -22.89 -13.81 -8.03
CA SER A 140 -23.16 -13.19 -6.73
C SER A 140 -22.11 -13.48 -5.63
N PRO A 141 -22.12 -12.74 -4.49
CA PRO A 141 -21.25 -13.01 -3.35
C PRO A 141 -21.44 -14.40 -2.73
N GLN A 142 -22.59 -15.03 -2.94
CA GLN A 142 -22.89 -16.39 -2.51
C GLN A 142 -22.34 -17.46 -3.47
N HIS A 143 -21.70 -17.06 -4.57
CA HIS A 143 -21.08 -17.96 -5.55
C HIS A 143 -22.07 -19.01 -6.11
N VAL A 144 -23.29 -18.58 -6.42
CA VAL A 144 -24.33 -19.45 -6.98
C VAL A 144 -23.89 -19.93 -8.36
N LEU A 145 -23.85 -21.25 -8.54
CA LEU A 145 -23.48 -21.88 -9.79
C LEU A 145 -24.56 -21.68 -10.85
N GLN A 146 -24.14 -21.23 -12.03
CA GLN A 146 -25.00 -21.09 -13.19
C GLN A 146 -24.43 -21.80 -14.41
N VAL A 147 -25.32 -22.36 -15.20
CA VAL A 147 -25.02 -22.97 -16.50
C VAL A 147 -25.71 -22.23 -17.62
N TYR A 148 -25.02 -22.12 -18.76
CA TYR A 148 -25.57 -21.56 -19.98
C TYR A 148 -26.15 -22.66 -20.85
N SER A 149 -27.32 -22.42 -21.41
CA SER A 149 -27.95 -23.26 -22.42
C SER A 149 -28.44 -22.41 -23.58
N PRO A 150 -28.29 -22.88 -24.84
CA PRO A 150 -28.89 -22.21 -25.99
C PRO A 150 -30.41 -22.26 -25.86
N GLY A 151 -31.04 -21.10 -25.69
CA GLY A 151 -32.48 -20.97 -25.42
C GLY A 151 -32.74 -20.13 -24.16
N PRO A 152 -32.99 -20.75 -22.99
CA PRO A 152 -33.32 -20.02 -21.76
C PRO A 152 -32.12 -19.25 -21.17
N GLY A 153 -30.92 -19.39 -21.74
CA GLY A 153 -29.74 -18.64 -21.34
C GLY A 153 -29.14 -19.18 -20.06
N TRP A 154 -28.76 -18.27 -19.16
CA TRP A 154 -28.12 -18.60 -17.88
C TRP A 154 -29.14 -19.05 -16.84
N ARG A 155 -28.88 -20.19 -16.21
CA ARG A 155 -29.78 -20.82 -15.24
C ARG A 155 -29.06 -21.22 -13.97
N SER A 156 -29.71 -21.04 -12.83
CA SER A 156 -29.16 -21.40 -11.53
C SER A 156 -29.35 -22.90 -11.27
N VAL A 157 -28.29 -23.55 -10.77
CA VAL A 157 -28.32 -24.99 -10.49
C VAL A 157 -28.91 -25.25 -9.11
N CYS A 158 -29.90 -26.14 -9.02
CA CYS A 158 -30.52 -26.58 -7.77
C CYS A 158 -29.62 -27.56 -7.02
N SER A 159 -29.80 -27.64 -5.70
CA SER A 159 -29.10 -28.62 -4.86
C SER A 159 -29.66 -30.04 -4.98
N ASP A 160 -30.76 -30.24 -5.70
CA ASP A 160 -31.36 -31.54 -5.96
C ASP A 160 -30.35 -32.48 -6.63
N ASP A 161 -30.15 -33.67 -6.05
CA ASP A 161 -29.21 -34.69 -6.52
C ASP A 161 -27.76 -34.20 -6.66
N TRP A 162 -27.42 -33.04 -6.09
CA TRP A 162 -26.08 -32.47 -6.12
C TRP A 162 -25.15 -33.22 -5.16
N THR A 163 -23.99 -33.63 -5.64
CA THR A 163 -23.02 -34.44 -4.90
C THR A 163 -21.63 -33.80 -4.90
N GLU A 164 -20.76 -34.30 -4.03
CA GLU A 164 -19.35 -33.90 -4.01
C GLU A 164 -18.65 -34.14 -5.36
N LYS A 165 -19.01 -35.20 -6.09
CA LYS A 165 -18.48 -35.44 -7.44
C LYS A 165 -18.91 -34.39 -8.46
N HIS A 166 -20.16 -33.92 -8.40
CA HIS A 166 -20.61 -32.79 -9.22
C HIS A 166 -19.85 -31.52 -8.86
N THR A 167 -19.58 -31.30 -7.57
CA THR A 167 -18.77 -30.19 -7.08
C THR A 167 -17.36 -30.23 -7.68
N GLN A 168 -16.70 -31.38 -7.62
CA GLN A 168 -15.37 -31.56 -8.22
C GLN A 168 -15.39 -31.28 -9.71
N THR A 169 -16.35 -31.85 -10.45
CA THR A 169 -16.46 -31.62 -11.90
C THR A 169 -16.69 -30.15 -12.23
N ALA A 170 -17.60 -29.47 -11.52
CA ALA A 170 -17.90 -28.05 -11.71
C ALA A 170 -16.68 -27.16 -11.45
N CYS A 171 -16.00 -27.39 -10.32
CA CYS A 171 -14.83 -26.61 -9.91
C CYS A 171 -13.66 -26.84 -10.88
N ASN A 172 -13.43 -28.08 -11.31
CA ASN A 172 -12.43 -28.38 -12.33
C ASN A 172 -12.70 -27.64 -13.65
N GLN A 173 -13.97 -27.53 -14.07
CA GLN A 173 -14.36 -26.77 -15.28
C GLN A 173 -14.09 -25.27 -15.16
N LEU A 174 -14.10 -24.74 -13.94
CA LEU A 174 -13.80 -23.35 -13.62
C LEU A 174 -12.31 -23.12 -13.30
N GLY A 175 -11.48 -24.18 -13.36
CA GLY A 175 -10.05 -24.10 -13.07
C GLY A 175 -9.67 -24.22 -11.59
N TYR A 176 -10.61 -24.57 -10.71
CA TYR A 176 -10.33 -24.86 -9.30
C TYR A 176 -10.03 -26.34 -9.11
N THR A 177 -8.83 -26.64 -8.64
CA THR A 177 -8.32 -28.02 -8.52
C THR A 177 -8.26 -28.53 -7.09
N TYR A 178 -8.17 -27.63 -6.10
CA TYR A 178 -7.97 -28.02 -4.70
C TYR A 178 -9.28 -28.19 -3.92
N LYS A 179 -9.47 -29.40 -3.36
CA LYS A 179 -10.53 -29.81 -2.41
C LYS A 179 -11.81 -28.96 -2.46
N PRO A 180 -12.51 -28.91 -3.62
CA PRO A 180 -13.65 -28.04 -3.78
C PRO A 180 -14.81 -28.50 -2.88
N ARG A 181 -15.53 -27.54 -2.31
CA ARG A 181 -16.70 -27.78 -1.45
C ARG A 181 -17.88 -26.98 -1.94
N SER A 182 -19.07 -27.57 -1.82
CA SER A 182 -20.34 -26.91 -2.12
C SER A 182 -21.23 -26.89 -0.88
N THR A 183 -22.09 -25.89 -0.81
CA THR A 183 -23.15 -25.78 0.21
C THR A 183 -24.44 -25.36 -0.48
N SER A 184 -25.58 -25.78 0.05
CA SER A 184 -26.88 -25.33 -0.46
C SER A 184 -27.25 -23.98 0.13
N VAL A 185 -27.73 -23.08 -0.71
CA VAL A 185 -28.17 -21.74 -0.33
C VAL A 185 -29.67 -21.64 -0.61
N ARG A 186 -30.44 -21.09 0.33
CA ARG A 186 -31.88 -20.93 0.15
C ARG A 186 -32.19 -19.80 -0.83
N VAL A 187 -33.13 -20.03 -1.75
CA VAL A 187 -33.49 -19.08 -2.82
C VAL A 187 -33.94 -17.73 -2.27
N ASP A 188 -34.62 -17.70 -1.11
CA ASP A 188 -35.10 -16.47 -0.47
C ASP A 188 -33.96 -15.52 -0.04
N THR A 189 -32.77 -16.07 0.22
CA THR A 189 -31.58 -15.31 0.63
C THR A 189 -30.77 -14.74 -0.53
N LEU A 190 -31.11 -15.10 -1.77
CA LEU A 190 -30.43 -14.62 -2.96
C LEU A 190 -30.84 -13.19 -3.33
N ILE A 191 -30.05 -12.53 -4.18
CA ILE A 191 -30.41 -11.25 -4.78
C ILE A 191 -31.68 -11.38 -5.64
N SER A 192 -32.46 -10.31 -5.78
CA SER A 192 -33.78 -10.33 -6.44
C SER A 192 -33.77 -10.93 -7.85
N SER A 193 -32.70 -10.75 -8.62
CA SER A 193 -32.55 -11.31 -9.98
C SER A 193 -32.37 -12.83 -10.02
N LEU A 194 -31.94 -13.45 -8.92
CA LEU A 194 -31.77 -14.90 -8.81
C LEU A 194 -32.98 -15.60 -8.15
N LYS A 195 -33.90 -14.84 -7.53
CA LYS A 195 -35.09 -15.42 -6.88
C LYS A 195 -36.09 -16.00 -7.87
N THR A 196 -36.22 -15.34 -9.01
CA THR A 196 -37.28 -15.62 -10.02
C THR A 196 -36.69 -16.17 -11.33
N GLY A 197 -35.38 -16.40 -11.37
CA GLY A 197 -34.68 -16.82 -12.58
C GLY A 197 -34.93 -18.30 -12.93
N PRO A 198 -34.63 -18.71 -14.18
CA PRO A 198 -34.75 -20.11 -14.56
C PRO A 198 -33.78 -20.99 -13.76
N PHE A 199 -34.29 -22.12 -13.27
CA PHE A 199 -33.54 -23.10 -12.51
C PHE A 199 -33.30 -24.37 -13.34
N THR A 200 -32.31 -25.15 -12.94
CA THR A 200 -32.01 -26.45 -13.55
C THR A 200 -31.38 -27.37 -12.52
N ALA A 201 -31.53 -28.69 -12.65
CA ALA A 201 -30.97 -29.66 -11.72
C ALA A 201 -30.10 -30.68 -12.46
N VAL A 202 -29.13 -31.28 -11.76
CA VAL A 202 -28.31 -32.36 -12.32
C VAL A 202 -29.12 -33.64 -12.45
N ARG A 203 -28.82 -34.45 -13.46
CA ARG A 203 -29.39 -35.80 -13.59
C ARG A 203 -28.75 -36.76 -12.60
N PRO A 204 -29.53 -37.58 -11.88
CA PRO A 204 -28.98 -38.65 -11.06
C PRO A 204 -27.99 -39.52 -11.85
N GLY A 205 -26.85 -39.83 -11.24
CA GLY A 205 -25.80 -40.67 -11.84
C GLY A 205 -24.81 -39.97 -12.79
N THR A 206 -24.99 -38.68 -13.12
CA THR A 206 -24.15 -37.94 -14.08
C THR A 206 -22.89 -37.31 -13.46
N THR A 207 -22.22 -38.04 -12.57
CA THR A 207 -21.18 -37.48 -11.69
C THR A 207 -19.88 -37.06 -12.39
N SER A 208 -19.55 -37.68 -13.53
CA SER A 208 -18.33 -37.42 -14.31
C SER A 208 -18.58 -36.58 -15.58
N THR A 209 -19.83 -36.28 -15.91
CA THR A 209 -20.14 -35.50 -17.12
C THR A 209 -20.00 -34.00 -16.86
N PRO A 210 -19.53 -33.23 -17.85
CA PRO A 210 -19.55 -31.77 -17.82
C PRO A 210 -20.87 -31.20 -17.30
N ILE A 211 -20.83 -30.23 -16.36
CA ILE A 211 -22.05 -29.80 -15.66
C ILE A 211 -23.11 -29.23 -16.61
N HIS A 212 -22.71 -28.46 -17.62
CA HIS A 212 -23.64 -27.95 -18.64
C HIS A 212 -24.38 -29.05 -19.45
N GLN A 213 -23.88 -30.29 -19.47
CA GLN A 213 -24.51 -31.46 -20.12
C GLN A 213 -25.24 -32.35 -19.13
N ALA A 214 -24.85 -32.30 -17.85
CA ALA A 214 -25.43 -33.05 -16.74
C ALA A 214 -26.78 -32.48 -16.31
N THR A 215 -27.05 -31.20 -16.59
CA THR A 215 -28.26 -30.51 -16.14
C THR A 215 -29.47 -30.72 -17.05
N MET A 216 -30.66 -30.77 -16.46
CA MET A 216 -31.95 -30.74 -17.15
C MET A 216 -32.88 -29.70 -16.56
N ASP A 217 -33.76 -29.19 -17.41
CA ASP A 217 -34.73 -28.15 -17.08
C ASP A 217 -35.75 -28.72 -16.08
N ARG A 218 -36.02 -27.96 -15.03
CA ARG A 218 -37.01 -28.30 -14.01
C ARG A 218 -37.93 -27.12 -13.76
#